data_AF-A0A7S0IPE4-F1
#
_entry.id   AF-A0A7S0IPE4-F1
#
_cell.length_a   1.000
_cell.length_b   1.000
_cell.length_c   1.000
_cell.angle_alpha   90.00
_cell.angle_beta   90.00
_cell.angle_gamma   90.00
#
_symmetry.space_group_name_H-M   'P 1'
#
loop_
_entity.id
_entity.type
_entity.pdbx_description
1 polymer ?
#
loop_
_entity_poly.entity_id
_entity_poly.type
_entity_poly.pdbx_seq_one_letter_code
_entity_poly.pdbx_strand_id
1 'polypeptide(L)'
;LFLQPPAVQGGAPTFHALFHDHVSFGGHAFSRDGLTWTYSPTAPFGNVVTFKDGSTQHMSRRERPHLIFDRDGEITHLVTSVQPPATARKSPPSTEFQTDFSYTSIVPVEPPGRTIVSARV
;
A
#
# COMPACT_ATOMS: atom_id res chain seq x y z
N LEU A 1 13.44 2.04 3.37
CA LEU A 1 14.27 1.15 2.55
C LEU A 1 14.19 1.66 1.12
N PHE A 2 15.24 2.28 0.60
CA PHE A 2 15.25 2.82 -0.76
C PHE A 2 15.58 1.68 -1.72
N LEU A 3 14.67 1.34 -2.63
CA LEU A 3 14.94 0.38 -3.71
C LEU A 3 14.91 1.16 -5.02
N GLN A 4 16.04 1.20 -5.71
CA GLN A 4 16.13 1.72 -7.07
C GLN A 4 15.54 0.67 -8.02
N PRO A 5 14.58 1.02 -8.89
CA PRO A 5 14.26 0.17 -10.03
C PRO A 5 15.48 0.07 -10.96
N PRO A 6 15.58 -1.00 -11.78
CA PRO A 6 16.66 -1.15 -12.74
C PRO A 6 16.78 0.10 -13.63
N ALA A 7 18.00 0.63 -13.74
CA ALA A 7 18.26 1.89 -14.43
C ALA A 7 17.80 1.80 -15.90
N VAL A 8 16.78 2.58 -16.25
CA VAL A 8 16.48 2.89 -17.66
C VAL A 8 17.67 3.69 -18.18
N GLN A 9 18.39 3.14 -19.15
CA GLN A 9 19.56 3.78 -19.75
C GLN A 9 19.23 5.22 -20.20
N GLY A 10 19.89 6.20 -19.56
CA GLY A 10 19.88 7.61 -20.00
C GLY A 10 19.12 8.61 -19.13
N GLY A 11 18.36 8.17 -18.12
CA GLY A 11 17.71 9.06 -17.15
C GLY A 11 18.40 9.04 -15.79
N ALA A 12 18.55 10.19 -15.12
CA ALA A 12 18.91 10.20 -13.70
C ALA A 12 17.88 9.36 -12.92
N PRO A 13 18.31 8.54 -11.94
CA PRO A 13 17.39 7.69 -11.20
C PRO A 13 16.32 8.55 -10.53
N THR A 14 15.04 8.23 -10.75
CA THR A 14 13.95 8.82 -9.97
C THR A 14 13.70 7.94 -8.76
N PHE A 15 13.96 8.47 -7.58
CA PHE A 15 13.62 7.84 -6.32
C PHE A 15 12.15 8.11 -6.02
N HIS A 16 11.43 7.09 -5.58
CA HIS A 16 10.06 7.20 -5.09
C HIS A 16 10.01 6.76 -3.62
N ALA A 17 9.24 7.48 -2.83
CA ALA A 17 8.95 7.16 -1.44
C ALA A 17 7.44 7.00 -1.28
N LEU A 18 7.02 5.83 -0.77
CA LEU A 18 5.69 5.64 -0.20
C LEU A 18 5.86 5.55 1.32
N PHE A 19 4.99 6.22 2.07
CA PHE A 19 5.07 6.27 3.53
C PHE A 19 3.67 6.33 4.16
N HIS A 20 3.59 6.01 5.45
CA HIS A 20 2.36 6.24 6.21
C HIS A 20 2.15 7.75 6.37
N ASP A 21 0.93 8.23 6.21
CA ASP A 21 0.58 9.62 6.46
C ASP A 21 -0.61 9.71 7.42
N HIS A 22 -0.51 10.63 8.38
CA HIS A 22 -1.52 10.77 9.42
C HIS A 22 -2.80 11.44 8.91
N VAL A 23 -2.73 12.22 7.83
CA VAL A 23 -3.86 12.98 7.29
C VAL A 23 -4.58 12.20 6.19
N SER A 24 -3.84 11.62 5.25
CA SER A 24 -4.37 11.04 4.01
C SER A 24 -4.21 9.52 3.91
N PHE A 25 -3.89 8.85 5.03
CA PHE A 25 -3.67 7.41 5.15
C PHE A 25 -2.43 6.87 4.42
N GLY A 26 -1.86 7.61 3.46
CA GLY A 26 -0.61 7.28 2.79
C GLY A 26 -0.05 8.49 2.06
N GLY A 27 1.27 8.61 2.01
CA GLY A 27 1.98 9.67 1.30
C GLY A 27 2.83 9.12 0.16
N HIS A 28 3.00 9.93 -0.88
CA HIS A 28 3.92 9.69 -1.99
C HIS A 28 4.79 10.92 -2.22
N ALA A 29 6.08 10.70 -2.40
CA ALA A 29 7.02 11.72 -2.84
C ALA A 29 7.99 11.13 -3.87
N PHE A 30 8.56 11.99 -4.72
CA PHE A 30 9.61 11.60 -5.65
C PHE A 30 10.78 12.58 -5.62
N SER A 31 11.95 12.11 -6.02
CA SER A 31 13.20 12.86 -6.03
C SER A 31 14.11 12.40 -7.17
N ARG A 32 14.89 13.32 -7.75
CA ARG A 32 15.92 12.99 -8.75
C ARG A 32 17.31 12.76 -8.14
N ASP A 33 17.54 13.26 -6.93
CA ASP A 33 18.84 13.26 -6.26
C ASP A 33 18.81 12.49 -4.92
N GLY A 34 17.63 12.08 -4.46
CA GLY A 34 17.41 11.46 -3.15
C GLY A 34 17.46 12.44 -1.96
N LEU A 35 17.72 13.72 -2.20
CA LEU A 35 17.89 14.76 -1.18
C LEU A 35 16.73 15.77 -1.20
N THR A 36 16.33 16.18 -2.39
CA THR A 36 15.23 17.13 -2.62
C THR A 36 13.99 16.38 -3.06
N TRP A 37 12.91 16.48 -2.29
CA TRP A 37 11.69 15.69 -2.50
C TRP A 37 10.50 16.56 -2.86
N THR A 38 9.77 16.15 -3.89
CA THR A 38 8.47 16.73 -4.26
C THR A 38 7.35 15.80 -3.79
N TYR A 39 6.47 16.32 -2.94
CA TYR A 39 5.31 15.59 -2.46
C TYR A 39 4.23 15.55 -3.55
N SER A 40 3.62 14.38 -3.74
CA SER A 40 2.42 14.25 -4.56
C SER A 40 1.25 14.94 -3.85
N PRO A 41 0.42 15.73 -4.56
CA PRO A 41 -0.81 16.29 -4.00
C PRO A 41 -1.90 15.22 -3.80
N THR A 42 -1.69 14.00 -4.31
CA THR A 42 -2.65 12.90 -4.27
C THR A 42 -2.07 11.72 -3.49
N ALA A 43 -2.84 11.21 -2.53
CA ALA A 43 -2.48 10.03 -1.77
C ALA A 43 -2.39 8.80 -2.69
N PRO A 44 -1.37 7.94 -2.54
CA PRO A 44 -1.18 6.76 -3.38
C PRO A 44 -2.20 5.64 -3.10
N PHE A 45 -2.91 5.69 -1.96
CA PHE A 45 -3.95 4.74 -1.61
C PHE A 45 -4.93 5.35 -0.60
N GLY A 46 -6.18 4.87 -0.64
CA GLY A 46 -7.21 5.24 0.33
C GLY A 46 -7.36 4.24 1.48
N ASN A 47 -8.33 4.49 2.35
CA ASN A 47 -8.62 3.70 3.53
C ASN A 47 -9.74 2.65 3.33
N VAL A 48 -10.29 2.52 2.12
CA VAL A 48 -11.28 1.49 1.79
C VAL A 48 -10.58 0.39 0.99
N VAL A 49 -10.73 -0.85 1.44
CA VAL A 49 -10.26 -2.04 0.72
C VAL A 49 -11.47 -2.80 0.21
N THR A 50 -11.47 -3.14 -1.08
CA THR A 50 -12.49 -3.99 -1.71
C THR A 50 -11.93 -5.42 -1.88
N PHE A 51 -12.70 -6.42 -1.45
CA PHE A 51 -12.33 -7.84 -1.52
C PHE A 51 -12.93 -8.54 -2.74
N LYS A 52 -12.47 -9.76 -3.03
CA LYS A 52 -12.93 -10.59 -4.17
C LYS A 52 -14.44 -10.77 -4.25
N ASP A 53 -15.10 -10.88 -3.11
CA ASP A 53 -16.54 -11.08 -2.99
C ASP A 53 -17.35 -9.78 -3.14
N GLY A 54 -16.70 -8.65 -3.43
CA GLY A 54 -17.31 -7.32 -3.54
C GLY A 54 -17.55 -6.64 -2.19
N SER A 55 -17.27 -7.31 -1.07
CA SER A 55 -17.33 -6.67 0.25
C SER A 55 -16.24 -5.60 0.38
N THR A 56 -16.52 -4.58 1.19
CA THR A 56 -15.57 -3.52 1.49
C THR A 56 -15.29 -3.47 2.98
N GLN A 57 -14.06 -3.10 3.32
CA GLN A 57 -13.68 -2.76 4.68
C GLN A 57 -13.01 -1.39 4.71
N HIS A 58 -13.62 -0.49 5.49
CA HIS A 58 -12.98 0.75 5.88
C HIS A 58 -11.92 0.44 6.92
N MET A 59 -10.76 1.10 6.81
CA MET A 59 -9.66 1.04 7.76
C MET A 59 -9.55 2.40 8.46
N SER A 60 -9.23 2.42 9.75
CA SER A 60 -8.83 3.65 10.45
C SER A 60 -7.41 4.07 10.08
N ARG A 61 -6.53 3.09 9.85
CA ARG A 61 -5.14 3.30 9.44
C ARG A 61 -4.70 2.28 8.41
N ARG A 62 -3.84 2.73 7.51
CA ARG A 62 -3.02 1.88 6.63
C ARG A 62 -1.60 2.41 6.72
N GLU A 63 -0.67 1.56 7.09
CA GLU A 63 0.66 1.98 7.50
C GLU A 63 1.74 1.09 6.88
N ARG A 64 2.98 1.58 6.96
CA ARG A 64 4.19 0.84 6.55
C ARG A 64 4.04 0.27 5.13
N PRO A 65 3.77 1.11 4.11
CA PRO A 65 3.58 0.63 2.75
C PRO A 65 4.85 -0.02 2.22
N HIS A 66 4.69 -1.19 1.61
CA HIS A 66 5.73 -1.90 0.87
C HIS A 66 5.18 -2.31 -0.50
N LEU A 67 6.04 -2.32 -1.51
CA LEU A 67 5.70 -2.77 -2.85
C LEU A 67 6.35 -4.12 -3.11
N ILE A 68 5.59 -5.03 -3.72
CA ILE A 68 6.11 -6.29 -4.26
C ILE A 68 6.28 -6.11 -5.76
N PHE A 69 7.47 -6.44 -6.25
CA PHE A 69 7.80 -6.42 -7.67
C PHE A 69 7.85 -7.85 -8.22
N ASP A 70 7.45 -8.06 -9.46
CA ASP A 70 7.71 -9.31 -10.15
C ASP A 70 9.14 -9.38 -10.69
N ARG A 71 9.45 -10.45 -11.42
CA ARG A 71 10.77 -10.69 -12.01
C ARG A 71 11.14 -9.67 -13.10
N ASP A 72 10.15 -9.01 -13.69
CA ASP A 72 10.31 -8.06 -14.78
C ASP A 72 10.42 -6.62 -14.23
N GLY A 73 10.27 -6.45 -12.90
CA GLY A 73 10.37 -5.16 -12.21
C GLY A 73 9.06 -4.40 -12.12
N GLU A 74 7.93 -5.04 -12.46
CA GLU A 74 6.61 -4.42 -12.39
C GLU A 74 6.02 -4.54 -10.98
N ILE A 75 5.34 -3.49 -10.51
CA ILE A 75 4.67 -3.50 -9.21
C ILE A 75 3.44 -4.39 -9.31
N THR A 76 3.41 -5.46 -8.52
CA THR A 76 2.27 -6.40 -8.50
C THR A 76 1.37 -6.21 -7.30
N HIS A 77 1.91 -5.79 -6.15
CA HIS A 77 1.12 -5.65 -4.92
C HIS A 77 1.58 -4.48 -4.06
N LEU A 78 0.62 -3.88 -3.37
CA LEU A 78 0.81 -2.99 -2.24
C LEU A 78 0.53 -3.77 -0.95
N VAL A 79 1.51 -3.79 -0.06
CA VAL A 79 1.43 -4.38 1.27
C VAL A 79 1.36 -3.27 2.30
N THR A 80 0.37 -3.31 3.19
CA THR A 80 0.22 -2.35 4.29
C THR A 80 -0.18 -3.06 5.56
N SER A 81 0.32 -2.61 6.71
CA SER A 81 -0.33 -2.89 7.99
C SER A 81 -1.64 -2.12 8.03
N VAL A 82 -2.73 -2.73 8.49
CA VAL A 82 -4.04 -2.08 8.53
C VAL A 82 -4.63 -2.16 9.92
N GLN A 83 -5.35 -1.12 10.30
CA GLN A 83 -6.15 -1.07 11.52
C GLN A 83 -7.62 -0.89 11.12
N PRO A 84 -8.55 -1.76 11.56
CA PRO A 84 -9.97 -1.56 11.34
C PRO A 84 -10.49 -0.43 12.24
N PRO A 85 -11.63 0.20 11.90
CA PRO A 85 -12.25 1.21 12.73
C PRO A 85 -12.63 0.62 14.09
N ALA A 86 -12.59 1.44 15.14
CA ALA A 86 -12.91 1.02 16.51
C ALA A 86 -14.31 0.40 16.67
N THR A 87 -15.22 0.69 15.73
CA THR A 87 -16.60 0.19 15.70
C THR A 87 -16.76 -1.10 14.90
N ALA A 88 -15.77 -1.51 14.09
CA ALA A 88 -15.80 -2.81 13.44
C ALA A 88 -15.65 -3.88 14.52
N ARG A 89 -16.67 -4.74 14.67
CA ARG A 89 -16.59 -5.92 15.52
C ARG A 89 -15.31 -6.69 15.17
N LYS A 90 -14.53 -7.02 16.20
CA LYS A 90 -13.23 -7.70 16.17
C LYS A 90 -13.12 -8.64 14.96
N SER A 91 -12.22 -8.34 14.03
CA SER A 91 -11.94 -9.21 12.90
C SER A 91 -10.47 -9.12 12.47
N PRO A 92 -9.87 -10.23 12.00
CA PRO A 92 -10.55 -11.43 11.49
C PRO A 92 -11.18 -12.28 12.62
N PRO A 93 -12.31 -12.96 12.35
CA PRO A 93 -13.03 -13.74 13.34
C PRO A 93 -12.21 -14.98 13.69
N SER A 94 -11.23 -14.82 14.57
CA SER A 94 -10.53 -15.92 15.21
C SER A 94 -10.42 -15.60 16.68
N THR A 95 -10.65 -16.60 17.52
CA THR A 95 -10.75 -16.50 18.98
C THR A 95 -9.41 -16.17 19.66
N GLU A 96 -8.33 -16.00 18.90
CA GLU A 96 -6.95 -15.97 19.40
C GLU A 96 -6.30 -14.57 19.37
N PHE A 97 -6.85 -13.59 18.64
CA PHE A 97 -6.25 -12.25 18.49
C PHE A 97 -7.16 -11.10 19.00
N GLN A 98 -7.67 -11.23 20.23
CA GLN A 98 -8.65 -10.26 20.76
C GLN A 98 -8.09 -8.87 21.14
N THR A 99 -6.77 -8.64 21.02
CA THR A 99 -6.11 -7.38 21.40
C THR A 99 -5.17 -6.81 20.33
N ASP A 100 -4.91 -7.52 19.23
CA ASP A 100 -4.15 -6.98 18.10
C ASP A 100 -5.14 -6.50 17.03
N PHE A 101 -5.27 -5.19 16.90
CA PHE A 101 -6.10 -4.55 15.88
C PHE A 101 -5.34 -4.37 14.57
N SER A 102 -4.14 -4.94 14.43
CA SER A 102 -3.35 -4.78 13.23
C SER A 102 -3.16 -6.11 12.51
N TYR A 103 -3.38 -6.11 11.20
CA TYR A 103 -3.00 -7.22 10.34
C TYR A 103 -2.36 -6.67 9.06
N THR A 104 -1.68 -7.52 8.31
CA THR A 104 -1.08 -7.12 7.03
C THR A 104 -2.09 -7.37 5.90
N SER A 105 -2.44 -6.32 5.16
CA SER A 105 -3.19 -6.45 3.91
C SER A 105 -2.23 -6.54 2.73
N ILE A 106 -2.46 -7.49 1.83
CA ILE A 106 -1.76 -7.60 0.55
C ILE A 106 -2.79 -7.34 -0.55
N VAL A 107 -2.66 -6.21 -1.23
CA VAL A 107 -3.59 -5.75 -2.26
C VAL A 107 -2.90 -5.79 -3.61
N PRO A 108 -3.42 -6.52 -4.61
CA PRO A 108 -2.86 -6.47 -5.96
C PRO A 108 -3.01 -5.06 -6.54
N VAL A 109 -2.00 -4.60 -7.26
CA VAL A 109 -2.07 -3.38 -8.07
C VAL A 109 -2.47 -3.82 -9.48
N GLU A 110 -3.48 -3.17 -10.05
CA GLU A 110 -3.89 -3.47 -11.42
C GLU A 110 -2.77 -3.10 -12.40
N PRO A 111 -2.32 -4.01 -13.30
CA PRO A 111 -1.67 -3.59 -14.52
C PRO A 111 -2.66 -2.73 -15.31
N PRO A 112 -2.21 -1.70 -16.06
CA PRO A 112 -3.09 -0.95 -16.93
C PRO A 112 -3.92 -1.90 -17.81
N GLY A 113 -5.25 -1.93 -17.60
CA GLY A 113 -6.19 -2.73 -18.38
C GLY A 113 -6.55 -4.13 -17.83
N ARG A 114 -6.32 -4.45 -16.56
CA ARG A 114 -6.76 -5.75 -15.98
C ARG A 114 -7.28 -5.64 -14.54
N THR A 115 -8.55 -5.98 -14.32
CA THR A 115 -9.19 -6.07 -12.99
C THR A 115 -8.77 -7.33 -12.25
N ILE A 116 -8.10 -7.23 -11.08
CA ILE A 116 -8.02 -8.34 -10.12
C ILE A 116 -8.15 -7.85 -8.66
N VAL A 117 -8.85 -8.69 -7.91
CA VAL A 117 -9.48 -8.44 -6.62
C VAL A 117 -8.64 -9.03 -5.47
N SER A 118 -8.62 -8.41 -4.27
CA SER A 118 -7.72 -8.82 -3.16
C SER A 118 -8.16 -10.12 -2.44
N ALA A 119 -7.21 -10.96 -2.03
CA ALA A 119 -7.45 -12.21 -1.30
C ALA A 119 -7.00 -12.11 0.17
N ARG A 120 -7.74 -12.78 1.07
CA ARG A 120 -7.28 -13.08 2.44
C ARG A 120 -6.18 -14.14 2.37
N VAL A 121 -5.09 -13.91 3.11
CA VAL A 121 -4.15 -14.95 3.56
C VAL A 121 -4.30 -15.09 5.06
#